data_AF-A0A3M1G2B1-F1
#
_entry.id   AF-A0A3M1G2B1-F1
#
_cell.length_a   1.000
_cell.length_b   1.000
_cell.length_c   1.000
_cell.angle_alpha   90.00
_cell.angle_beta   90.00
_cell.angle_gamma   90.00
#
_symmetry.space_group_name_H-M   'P 1'
#
loop_
_entity.id
_entity.type
_entity.pdbx_description
1 polymer ?
#
loop_
_entity_poly.entity_id
_entity_poly.type
_entity_poly.pdbx_seq_one_letter_code
_entity_poly.pdbx_strand_id
1 'polypeptide(L)'
;MVELTPDLLLKAYAYGVFPMAERRGAEELFWVDPKRRGVLPLDAFHLPRRLARTVRQDIFRVRINTAFDAVLESCAEAGPRRPETWINAAIEKHFGHLHRLGHAHSVEA
;
A
#
# COMPACT_ATOMS: atom_id res chain seq x y z
N MET A 1 -21.36 1.38 -14.93
CA MET A 1 -19.93 1.34 -14.57
C MET A 1 -19.73 0.09 -13.71
N VAL A 2 -18.77 -0.78 -14.00
CA VAL A 2 -18.56 -2.01 -13.23
C VAL A 2 -18.04 -1.63 -11.84
N GLU A 3 -18.76 -2.01 -10.79
CA GLU A 3 -18.33 -1.78 -9.41
C GLU A 3 -17.09 -2.61 -9.09
N LEU A 4 -16.07 -1.99 -8.52
CA LEU A 4 -14.86 -2.69 -8.07
C LEU A 4 -15.18 -3.45 -6.77
N THR A 5 -15.36 -4.77 -6.88
CA THR A 5 -15.59 -5.63 -5.71
C THR A 5 -14.27 -6.14 -5.12
N PRO A 6 -14.23 -6.53 -3.83
CA PRO A 6 -13.06 -7.17 -3.23
C PRO A 6 -12.57 -8.39 -4.02
N ASP A 7 -13.50 -9.24 -4.48
CA ASP A 7 -13.16 -10.43 -5.27
C ASP A 7 -12.52 -10.09 -6.61
N LEU A 8 -13.02 -9.05 -7.28
CA LEU A 8 -12.41 -8.57 -8.53
C LEU A 8 -11.01 -8.02 -8.28
N LEU A 9 -10.81 -7.30 -7.18
CA LEU A 9 -9.51 -6.76 -6.79
C LEU A 9 -8.51 -7.88 -6.48
N LEU A 10 -8.92 -8.90 -5.73
CA LEU A 10 -8.08 -10.08 -5.44
C LEU A 10 -7.72 -10.84 -6.72
N LYS A 11 -8.67 -11.03 -7.63
CA LYS A 11 -8.41 -11.63 -8.95
C LYS A 11 -7.40 -10.81 -9.74
N ALA A 12 -7.56 -9.49 -9.80
CA ALA A 12 -6.60 -8.62 -10.47
C ALA A 12 -5.19 -8.79 -9.89
N TYR A 13 -5.05 -8.78 -8.55
CA TYR A 13 -3.77 -9.04 -7.88
C TYR A 13 -3.18 -10.41 -8.24
N ALA A 14 -4.00 -11.46 -8.30
CA ALA A 14 -3.56 -12.79 -8.72
C ALA A 14 -3.09 -12.84 -10.18
N TYR A 15 -3.66 -12.00 -11.06
CA TYR A 15 -3.20 -11.80 -12.44
C TYR A 15 -2.04 -10.80 -12.57
N GLY A 16 -1.55 -10.23 -11.47
CA GLY A 16 -0.47 -9.25 -11.48
C GLY A 16 -0.90 -7.82 -11.82
N VAL A 17 -2.20 -7.53 -11.86
CA VAL A 17 -2.77 -6.20 -12.15
C VAL A 17 -3.21 -5.52 -10.85
N PHE A 18 -3.03 -4.20 -10.73
CA PHE A 18 -3.41 -3.46 -9.52
C PHE A 18 -4.04 -2.11 -9.86
N PRO A 19 -4.98 -1.59 -9.02
CA PRO A 19 -5.63 -0.32 -9.27
C PRO A 19 -4.78 0.85 -8.77
N MET A 20 -4.85 1.97 -9.49
CA MET A 20 -4.34 3.27 -9.04
C MET A 20 -5.34 4.37 -9.40
N ALA A 21 -5.24 5.51 -8.74
CA ALA A 21 -5.90 6.74 -9.16
C ALA A 21 -4.85 7.72 -9.71
N GLU A 22 -5.26 8.67 -10.55
CA GLU A 22 -4.33 9.67 -11.09
C GLU A 22 -3.80 10.57 -9.97
N ARG A 23 -4.68 10.92 -9.03
CA ARG A 23 -4.41 11.78 -7.88
C ARG A 23 -5.40 11.52 -6.75
N ARG A 24 -5.12 12.02 -5.55
CA ARG A 24 -5.94 11.83 -4.35
C ARG A 24 -7.39 12.27 -4.51
N GLY A 25 -7.62 13.37 -5.24
CA GLY A 25 -8.95 13.89 -5.52
C GLY A 25 -9.64 13.30 -6.75
N ALA A 26 -9.02 12.33 -7.43
CA ALA A 26 -9.65 11.68 -8.58
C ALA A 26 -10.80 10.77 -8.13
N GLU A 27 -11.89 10.76 -8.88
CA GLU A 27 -13.05 9.90 -8.63
C GLU A 27 -12.87 8.51 -9.25
N GLU A 28 -12.05 8.41 -10.29
CA GLU A 28 -11.87 7.18 -11.08
C GLU A 28 -10.58 6.43 -10.72
N LEU A 29 -10.66 5.11 -10.86
CA LEU A 29 -9.52 4.19 -10.78
C LEU A 29 -9.18 3.67 -12.17
N PHE A 30 -7.90 3.43 -12.42
CA PHE A 30 -7.41 2.72 -13.58
C PHE A 30 -6.55 1.53 -13.18
N TRP A 31 -6.45 0.55 -14.08
CA TRP A 31 -5.66 -0.66 -13.88
C TRP A 31 -4.26 -0.50 -14.43
N VAL A 32 -3.27 -0.98 -13.66
CA VAL A 32 -1.87 -0.96 -14.04
C VAL A 32 -1.36 -2.38 -14.22
N ASP A 33 -0.84 -2.65 -15.43
CA ASP A 33 -0.15 -3.88 -15.81
C ASP A 33 1.22 -3.53 -16.43
N PRO A 34 2.28 -3.42 -15.60
CA PRO A 34 3.56 -2.93 -16.06
C PRO A 34 4.35 -4.04 -16.76
N LYS A 35 4.78 -3.81 -18.01
CA LYS A 35 5.66 -4.72 -18.77
C LYS A 35 6.96 -5.08 -18.02
N ARG A 36 7.47 -4.17 -17.19
CA ARG A 36 8.59 -4.40 -16.28
C ARG A 36 8.11 -4.18 -14.85
N ARG A 37 8.17 -5.23 -14.02
CA ARG A 37 7.70 -5.20 -12.65
C ARG A 37 8.85 -4.94 -11.68
N GLY A 38 8.71 -3.91 -10.84
CA GLY A 38 9.58 -3.75 -9.67
C GLY A 38 9.27 -4.82 -8.64
N VAL A 39 10.28 -5.58 -8.21
CA VAL A 39 10.19 -6.60 -7.15
C VAL A 39 11.33 -6.42 -6.16
N LEU A 40 11.11 -6.81 -4.91
CA LEU A 40 12.13 -6.81 -3.85
C LEU A 40 12.32 -8.25 -3.36
N PRO A 41 13.33 -8.98 -3.87
CA PRO A 41 13.67 -10.31 -3.35
C PRO A 41 14.12 -10.20 -1.90
N LEU A 42 13.49 -10.98 -1.02
CA LEU A 42 13.74 -10.90 0.43
C LEU A 42 15.10 -11.50 0.82
N ASP A 43 15.58 -12.48 0.06
CA ASP A 43 16.89 -13.11 0.17
C ASP A 43 18.04 -12.22 -0.29
N ALA A 44 17.76 -11.20 -1.10
CA ALA A 44 18.73 -10.23 -1.60
C ALA A 44 18.53 -8.81 -1.01
N PHE A 45 17.73 -8.65 0.05
CA PHE A 45 17.48 -7.35 0.66
C PHE A 45 18.79 -6.75 1.22
N HIS A 46 19.17 -5.59 0.71
CA HIS A 46 20.33 -4.85 1.21
C HIS A 46 19.92 -3.96 2.40
N LEU A 47 20.38 -4.31 3.60
CA LEU A 47 20.23 -3.49 4.81
C LEU A 47 21.49 -2.62 5.02
N PRO A 48 21.42 -1.28 4.82
CA PRO A 48 22.58 -0.43 5.02
C PRO A 48 23.06 -0.47 6.48
N ARG A 49 24.38 -0.47 6.69
CA ARG A 49 24.99 -0.58 8.04
C ARG A 49 24.46 0.45 9.04
N ARG A 50 24.15 1.68 8.57
CA ARG A 50 23.56 2.73 9.42
C ARG A 50 22.15 2.36 9.87
N LEU A 51 21.30 1.86 8.97
CA LEU A 51 19.95 1.42 9.31
C LEU A 51 19.99 0.21 10.25
N ALA A 52 20.88 -0.75 10.02
CA ALA A 52 21.10 -1.88 10.94
C ALA A 52 21.51 -1.46 12.35
N ARG A 53 22.20 -0.32 12.50
CA ARG A 53 22.48 0.25 13.83
C ARG A 53 21.21 0.82 14.46
N THR A 54 20.43 1.60 13.72
CA THR A 54 19.16 2.17 14.20
C THR A 54 18.17 1.09 14.64
N VAL A 55 17.98 0.04 13.83
CA VAL A 55 17.07 -1.07 14.16
C VAL A 55 17.47 -1.76 15.47
N ARG A 56 18.77 -1.98 15.69
CA ARG A 56 19.29 -2.62 16.92
C ARG A 56 19.17 -1.74 18.18
N GLN A 57 18.83 -0.45 18.05
CA GLN A 57 18.57 0.40 19.21
C GLN A 57 17.21 0.13 19.86
N ASP A 58 16.36 -0.68 19.22
CA ASP A 58 15.04 -1.07 19.73
C ASP A 58 14.15 0.12 20.10
N ILE A 59 14.28 1.21 19.34
CA ILE A 59 13.54 2.46 19.55
C ILE A 59 12.17 2.49 18.85
N PHE A 60 11.88 1.50 18.01
CA PHE A 60 10.61 1.36 17.29
C PHE A 60 9.89 0.12 17.79
N ARG A 61 8.56 0.22 17.96
CA ARG A 61 7.75 -0.93 18.34
C ARG A 61 6.94 -1.38 17.14
N VAL A 62 7.45 -2.40 16.45
CA VAL A 62 6.78 -2.94 15.28
C VAL A 62 5.53 -3.71 15.69
N ARG A 63 4.39 -3.38 15.05
CA ARG A 63 3.11 -4.08 15.20
C ARG A 63 2.54 -4.41 13.83
N ILE A 64 1.58 -5.34 13.81
CA ILE A 64 0.95 -5.82 12.57
C ILE A 64 -0.56 -5.71 12.76
N ASN A 65 -1.24 -5.15 11.76
CA ASN A 65 -2.70 -5.06 11.70
C ASN A 65 -3.33 -4.37 12.92
N THR A 66 -2.64 -3.42 13.55
CA THR A 66 -3.16 -2.71 14.73
C THR A 66 -3.76 -1.35 14.41
N ALA A 67 -3.41 -0.75 13.27
CA ALA A 67 -3.93 0.55 12.85
C ALA A 67 -3.95 0.71 11.32
N PHE A 68 -4.58 -0.24 10.61
CA PHE A 68 -4.59 -0.27 9.14
C PHE A 68 -5.07 1.04 8.50
N ASP A 69 -6.21 1.56 8.94
CA ASP A 69 -6.80 2.78 8.38
C ASP A 69 -5.87 3.99 8.59
N ALA A 70 -5.23 4.10 9.76
CA ALA A 70 -4.29 5.17 10.05
C ALA A 70 -3.02 5.08 9.20
N VAL A 71 -2.49 3.87 8.99
CA VAL A 71 -1.35 3.65 8.08
C VAL A 71 -1.72 4.08 6.66
N LEU A 72 -2.90 3.67 6.18
CA LEU A 72 -3.35 3.99 4.83
C LEU A 72 -3.59 5.50 4.64
N GLU A 73 -4.20 6.15 5.62
CA GLU A 73 -4.39 7.61 5.65
C GLU A 73 -3.04 8.34 5.60
N SER A 74 -2.07 7.96 6.45
CA SER A 74 -0.72 8.53 6.42
C SER A 74 0.00 8.28 5.09
N CYS A 75 -0.23 7.13 4.43
CA CYS A 75 0.29 6.88 3.09
C CYS A 75 -0.37 7.75 2.01
N ALA A 76 -1.60 8.20 2.22
CA ALA A 76 -2.35 9.06 1.31
C ALA A 76 -2.01 10.54 1.45
N GLU A 77 -1.40 10.95 2.56
CA GLU A 77 -1.03 12.35 2.83
C GLU A 77 0.00 12.91 1.85
N ALA A 78 -0.22 14.17 1.47
CA ALA A 78 0.76 14.96 0.75
C ALA A 78 1.89 15.40 1.70
N GLY A 79 3.12 15.43 1.20
CA GLY A 79 4.28 15.90 1.94
C GLY A 79 5.18 16.82 1.11
N PRO A 80 6.17 17.47 1.72
CA PRO A 80 7.03 18.43 1.04
C PRO A 80 7.76 17.89 -0.21
N ARG A 81 8.03 16.58 -0.24
CA ARG A 81 8.67 15.89 -1.38
C ARG A 81 7.69 15.10 -2.25
N ARG A 82 6.43 15.04 -1.85
CA ARG A 82 5.35 14.29 -2.49
C ARG A 82 4.06 15.11 -2.39
N PRO A 83 3.95 16.21 -3.16
CA PRO A 83 2.83 17.15 -3.05
C PRO A 83 1.50 16.53 -3.48
N GLU A 84 1.54 15.42 -4.23
CA GLU A 84 0.37 14.68 -4.67
C GLU A 84 0.59 13.17 -4.48
N THR A 85 -0.50 12.46 -4.20
CA THR A 85 -0.54 11.01 -3.99
C THR A 85 -1.64 10.39 -4.86
N TRP A 86 -1.56 9.08 -5.09
CA TRP A 86 -2.52 8.34 -5.91
C TRP A 86 -3.59 7.60 -5.08
N ILE A 87 -3.50 7.67 -3.75
CA ILE A 87 -4.44 6.99 -2.85
C ILE A 87 -5.63 7.92 -2.65
N ASN A 88 -6.72 7.62 -3.35
CA ASN A 88 -8.00 8.33 -3.25
C ASN A 88 -8.97 7.58 -2.32
N ALA A 89 -10.14 8.18 -2.08
CA ALA A 89 -11.17 7.60 -1.21
C ALA A 89 -11.65 6.21 -1.65
N ALA A 90 -11.64 5.92 -2.96
CA ALA A 90 -12.02 4.61 -3.47
C ALA A 90 -10.98 3.53 -3.08
N ILE A 91 -9.69 3.82 -3.23
CA ILE A 91 -8.61 2.93 -2.78
C ILE A 91 -8.71 2.71 -1.27
N GLU A 92 -8.87 3.77 -0.48
CA GLU A 92 -9.04 3.66 0.99
C GLU A 92 -10.19 2.70 1.34
N LYS A 93 -11.35 2.89 0.73
CA LYS A 93 -12.53 2.03 0.92
C LYS A 93 -12.25 0.56 0.56
N HIS A 94 -11.66 0.30 -0.61
CA HIS A 94 -11.46 -1.07 -1.09
C HIS A 94 -10.39 -1.81 -0.28
N PHE A 95 -9.29 -1.16 0.07
CA PHE A 95 -8.24 -1.78 0.87
C PHE A 95 -8.65 -1.95 2.33
N GLY A 96 -9.44 -1.02 2.90
CA GLY A 96 -10.06 -1.21 4.20
C GLY A 96 -11.03 -2.40 4.20
N HIS A 97 -11.75 -2.65 3.10
CA HIS A 97 -12.57 -3.85 2.97
C HIS A 97 -11.70 -5.12 2.88
N LEU A 98 -10.65 -5.12 2.04
CA LEU A 98 -9.72 -6.26 1.98
C LEU A 98 -9.06 -6.55 3.32
N HIS A 99 -8.76 -5.51 4.13
CA HIS A 99 -8.22 -5.68 5.46
C HIS A 99 -9.19 -6.41 6.39
N ARG A 100 -10.47 -5.99 6.41
CA ARG A 100 -11.52 -6.68 7.17
C ARG A 100 -11.75 -8.13 6.73
N LEU A 101 -11.49 -8.46 5.47
CA LEU A 101 -11.53 -9.83 4.94
C LEU A 101 -10.23 -10.61 5.19
N GLY A 102 -9.21 -10.01 5.78
CA GLY A 102 -7.93 -10.66 6.10
C GLY A 102 -6.95 -10.76 4.92
N HIS A 103 -7.15 -9.99 3.85
CA HIS A 103 -6.32 -10.02 2.65
C HIS A 103 -5.38 -8.83 2.47
N ALA A 104 -5.63 -7.71 3.15
CA ALA A 104 -4.71 -6.58 3.21
C ALA A 104 -4.16 -6.44 4.63
N HIS A 105 -2.86 -6.13 4.73
CA HIS A 105 -2.17 -6.05 6.01
C HIS A 105 -1.38 -4.75 6.14
N SER A 106 -1.27 -4.26 7.37
CA SER A 106 -0.46 -3.11 7.73
C SER A 106 0.67 -3.53 8.68
N VAL A 107 1.76 -2.76 8.63
CA VAL A 107 2.86 -2.83 9.57
C VAL A 107 3.02 -1.44 10.17
N GLU A 108 2.91 -1.33 11.49
CA GLU A 108 3.08 -0.10 12.25
C GLU A 108 4.42 -0.11 12.98
N ALA A 109 5.03 1.06 13.26
CA ALA A 109 6.33 1.19 13.94
C ALA A 109 6.41 2.40 14.87
#